data_AF-A0A401Q9P3-F1
#
_entry.id   AF-A0A401Q9P3-F1
#
_cell.length_a   1.000
_cell.length_b   1.000
_cell.length_c   1.000
_cell.angle_alpha   90.00
_cell.angle_beta   90.00
_cell.angle_gamma   90.00
#
_symmetry.space_group_name_H-M   'P 1'
#
loop_
_entity.id
_entity.type
_entity.pdbx_description
1 polymer ?
#
loop_
_entity_poly.entity_id
_entity_poly.type
_entity_poly.pdbx_seq_one_letter_code
_entity_poly.pdbx_strand_id
1 'polypeptide(L)'
;QLRSPQIIQDPFHVLDHVILSCIIQKAHVSSMIWQKDKKALRSTHMRLEFDNSTLFIGSMKVTDCGMYTCIVRNEVSTNRNSHFLTADVLLFILICAALISIIALVSGLATFIAAVIIIITLNTSKDPDRQKELTTIFMVFQLVSIISLLIACLLSVFESDLSLWCRATAGFGCFLSLAVIIYISIFYLGLNTEQFQSFLSRTSKFKE
;
A
#
# COMPACT_ATOMS: atom_id res chain seq x y z
N GLN A 1 31.62 6.47 39.68
CA GLN A 1 30.46 7.07 38.98
C GLN A 1 29.98 6.11 37.90
N LEU A 2 28.67 5.89 37.74
CA LEU A 2 28.14 5.06 36.65
C LEU A 2 28.41 5.68 35.28
N ARG A 3 28.92 4.90 34.32
CA ARG A 3 28.96 5.29 32.91
C ARG A 3 27.57 5.23 32.30
N SER A 4 27.39 5.93 31.17
CA SER A 4 26.16 5.83 30.40
C SER A 4 25.99 4.40 29.89
N PRO A 5 24.82 3.76 30.06
CA PRO A 5 24.56 2.45 29.48
C PRO A 5 24.56 2.54 27.96
N GLN A 6 24.94 1.47 27.27
CA GLN A 6 24.79 1.36 25.82
C GLN A 6 23.57 0.50 25.50
N ILE A 7 22.68 1.04 24.67
CA ILE A 7 21.55 0.26 24.16
C ILE A 7 22.00 -0.31 22.81
N ILE A 8 22.01 -1.63 22.71
CA ILE A 8 22.32 -2.34 21.47
C ILE A 8 21.02 -2.88 20.90
N GLN A 9 20.83 -2.67 19.60
CA GLN A 9 19.78 -3.28 18.82
C GLN A 9 20.41 -4.44 18.03
N ASP A 10 19.85 -5.64 18.17
CA ASP A 10 20.29 -6.81 17.41
C ASP A 10 19.97 -6.57 15.91
N PRO A 11 20.91 -6.78 14.96
CA PRO A 11 20.64 -6.70 13.53
C PRO A 11 19.40 -7.51 13.14
N PHE A 12 18.39 -6.79 12.67
CA PHE A 12 17.06 -7.30 12.43
C PHE A 12 16.99 -8.13 11.13
N HIS A 13 16.64 -9.40 11.26
CA HIS A 13 16.07 -10.20 10.18
C HIS A 13 14.56 -10.36 10.47
N VAL A 14 13.78 -9.40 9.97
CA VAL A 14 12.37 -9.52 9.55
C VAL A 14 11.41 -10.40 10.43
N LEU A 15 10.41 -9.70 10.99
CA LEU A 15 8.98 -10.06 11.14
C LEU A 15 8.33 -10.40 12.49
N ASP A 16 9.01 -10.63 13.62
CA ASP A 16 8.19 -11.02 14.80
C ASP A 16 8.61 -10.54 16.18
N HIS A 17 9.81 -9.99 16.39
CA HIS A 17 10.17 -9.43 17.69
C HIS A 17 11.36 -8.47 17.62
N VAL A 18 11.45 -7.59 18.61
CA VAL A 18 12.59 -6.68 18.80
C VAL A 18 13.21 -6.94 20.16
N ILE A 19 14.55 -6.98 20.20
CA ILE A 19 15.32 -7.13 21.42
C ILE A 19 16.19 -5.89 21.60
N LEU A 20 15.97 -5.17 22.70
CA LEU A 20 16.80 -4.04 23.10
C LEU A 20 17.59 -4.42 24.35
N SER A 21 18.91 -4.47 24.20
CA SER A 21 19.82 -4.87 25.28
C SER A 21 20.54 -3.66 25.84
N CYS A 22 20.41 -3.43 27.15
CA CYS A 22 21.07 -2.35 27.86
C CYS A 22 22.32 -2.86 28.59
N ILE A 23 23.49 -2.59 28.01
CA ILE A 23 24.77 -3.11 28.51
C ILE A 23 25.56 -2.01 29.21
N ILE A 24 26.21 -2.36 30.33
CA ILE A 24 27.06 -1.47 31.11
C ILE A 24 28.47 -2.04 31.14
N GLN A 25 29.45 -1.24 30.73
CA GLN A 25 30.82 -1.75 30.48
C GLN A 25 31.61 -2.13 31.75
N LYS A 26 31.30 -1.57 32.94
CA LYS A 26 31.92 -1.86 34.26
C LYS A 26 31.30 -1.00 35.37
N ALA A 27 30.33 -1.52 36.15
CA ALA A 27 29.81 -0.89 37.38
C ALA A 27 28.93 -1.86 38.20
N HIS A 28 28.82 -1.64 39.53
CA HIS A 28 27.79 -2.27 40.36
C HIS A 28 26.43 -1.62 40.06
N VAL A 29 25.41 -2.44 39.78
CA VAL A 29 24.06 -1.99 39.44
C VAL A 29 23.14 -2.37 40.59
N SER A 30 22.43 -1.39 41.16
CA SER A 30 21.44 -1.63 42.20
C SER A 30 20.02 -1.78 41.61
N SER A 31 19.73 -1.13 40.49
CA SER A 31 18.46 -1.29 39.78
C SER A 31 18.59 -0.89 38.32
N MET A 32 17.86 -1.58 37.44
CA MET A 32 17.67 -1.20 36.05
C MET A 32 16.19 -1.06 35.71
N ILE A 33 15.82 0.05 35.05
CA ILE A 33 14.44 0.38 34.69
C ILE A 33 14.38 0.81 33.23
N TRP A 34 13.36 0.32 32.52
CA TRP A 34 13.03 0.77 31.18
C TRP A 34 11.85 1.73 31.18
N GLN A 35 11.93 2.74 30.31
CA GLN A 35 10.84 3.66 30.02
C GLN A 35 10.64 3.78 28.52
N LYS A 36 9.39 3.92 28.11
CA LYS A 36 9.01 4.31 26.75
C LYS A 36 8.39 5.69 26.81
N ASP A 37 8.92 6.64 26.04
CA ASP A 37 8.44 8.03 25.97
C ASP A 37 8.28 8.68 27.35
N LYS A 38 9.29 8.46 28.22
CA LYS A 38 9.34 8.94 29.62
C LYS A 38 8.28 8.35 30.55
N LYS A 39 7.54 7.34 30.11
CA LYS A 39 6.54 6.61 30.91
C LYS A 39 7.02 5.19 31.18
N ALA A 40 6.53 4.59 32.25
CA ALA A 40 6.75 3.17 32.51
C ALA A 40 6.22 2.34 31.32
N LEU A 41 6.87 1.20 31.06
CA LEU A 41 6.37 0.24 30.08
C LEU A 41 4.96 -0.21 30.50
N ARG A 42 3.97 -0.04 29.61
CA ARG A 42 2.56 -0.40 29.87
C ARG A 42 2.05 -1.55 29.00
N SER A 43 2.91 -2.09 28.14
CA SER A 43 2.48 -3.00 27.08
C SER A 43 2.52 -4.46 27.51
N THR A 44 1.48 -5.23 27.18
CA THR A 44 1.34 -6.65 27.53
C THR A 44 2.23 -7.57 26.70
N HIS A 45 2.68 -7.13 25.52
CA HIS A 45 3.60 -7.88 24.66
C HIS A 45 5.08 -7.51 24.86
N MET A 46 5.38 -6.67 25.85
CA MET A 46 6.74 -6.33 26.25
C MET A 46 7.14 -7.14 27.49
N ARG A 47 8.32 -7.75 27.47
CA ARG A 47 8.86 -8.56 28.55
C ARG A 47 10.27 -8.11 28.89
N LEU A 48 10.57 -8.07 30.19
CA LEU A 48 11.91 -7.78 30.68
C LEU A 48 12.59 -9.09 31.05
N GLU A 49 13.80 -9.28 30.56
CA GLU A 49 14.62 -10.47 30.77
C GLU A 49 16.00 -10.08 31.31
N PHE A 50 16.73 -11.07 31.84
CA PHE A 50 18.09 -10.90 32.34
C PHE A 50 18.23 -9.74 33.34
N ASP A 51 17.46 -9.79 34.44
CA ASP A 51 17.44 -8.73 35.46
C ASP A 51 17.12 -7.33 34.89
N ASN A 52 16.10 -7.29 34.04
CA ASN A 52 15.67 -6.10 33.30
C ASN A 52 16.73 -5.49 32.37
N SER A 53 17.83 -6.19 32.09
CA SER A 53 18.85 -5.72 31.12
C SER A 53 18.39 -5.80 29.68
N THR A 54 17.49 -6.73 29.38
CA THR A 54 16.98 -6.94 28.04
C THR A 54 15.48 -6.69 28.00
N LEU A 55 15.05 -5.84 27.07
CA LEU A 55 13.65 -5.61 26.76
C LEU A 55 13.30 -6.36 25.47
N PHE A 56 12.44 -7.36 25.61
CA PHE A 56 11.85 -8.12 24.52
C PHE A 56 10.49 -7.52 24.16
N ILE A 57 10.26 -7.25 22.88
CA ILE A 57 8.99 -6.76 22.34
C ILE A 57 8.49 -7.79 21.32
N GLY A 58 7.45 -8.55 21.69
CA GLY A 58 6.85 -9.55 20.82
C GLY A 58 5.88 -8.93 19.82
N SER A 59 5.95 -9.36 18.56
CA SER A 59 5.17 -8.90 17.41
C SER A 59 5.10 -7.38 17.31
N MET A 60 6.18 -6.78 16.80
CA MET A 60 6.35 -5.33 16.70
C MET A 60 5.17 -4.66 15.98
N LYS A 61 4.54 -3.68 16.63
CA LYS A 61 3.47 -2.85 16.04
C LYS A 61 3.97 -1.44 15.80
N VAL A 62 3.28 -0.72 14.90
CA VAL A 62 3.53 0.72 14.69
C VAL A 62 3.42 1.50 16.01
N THR A 63 2.50 1.10 16.89
CA THR A 63 2.34 1.71 18.22
C THR A 63 3.52 1.48 19.15
N ASP A 64 4.44 0.57 18.85
CA ASP A 64 5.64 0.30 19.65
C ASP A 64 6.80 1.23 19.30
N CYS A 65 6.70 1.95 18.18
CA CYS A 65 7.65 3.01 17.85
C CYS A 65 7.68 4.06 18.95
N GLY A 66 8.85 4.63 19.20
CA GLY A 66 9.04 5.64 20.24
C GLY A 66 10.43 5.62 20.85
N MET A 67 10.64 6.47 21.85
CA MET A 67 11.92 6.62 22.52
C MET A 67 12.01 5.71 23.74
N TYR A 68 12.81 4.67 23.64
CA TYR A 68 13.11 3.76 24.74
C TYR A 68 14.31 4.26 25.53
N THR A 69 14.18 4.34 26.84
CA THR A 69 15.25 4.81 27.73
C THR A 69 15.53 3.76 28.78
N CYS A 70 16.78 3.31 28.82
CA CYS A 70 17.29 2.47 29.88
C CYS A 70 17.86 3.38 30.98
N ILE A 71 17.37 3.22 32.21
CA ILE A 71 17.78 3.98 33.38
C ILE A 71 18.42 3.01 34.36
N VAL A 72 19.70 3.24 34.66
CA VAL A 72 20.50 2.41 35.54
C VAL A 72 20.84 3.21 36.79
N ARG A 73 20.66 2.60 37.96
CA ARG A 73 21.03 3.19 39.24
C ARG A 73 22.05 2.33 39.96
N ASN A 74 22.86 3.00 40.75
CA ASN A 74 23.66 2.46 41.84
C ASN A 74 23.43 3.32 43.08
N GLU A 75 23.95 2.91 44.23
CA GLU A 75 23.75 3.55 45.54
C GLU A 75 24.03 5.07 45.55
N VAL A 76 24.91 5.55 44.68
CA VAL A 76 25.38 6.94 44.65
C VAL A 76 25.04 7.68 43.35
N SER A 77 24.61 6.99 42.30
CA SER A 77 24.45 7.63 40.98
C SER A 77 23.39 6.98 40.10
N THR A 78 22.73 7.79 39.27
CA THR A 78 21.79 7.35 38.23
C THR A 78 22.28 7.81 36.86
N ASN A 79 22.28 6.90 35.88
CA ASN A 79 22.62 7.20 34.49
C ASN A 79 21.56 6.65 33.54
N ARG A 80 21.44 7.22 32.34
CA ARG A 80 20.41 6.84 31.36
C ARG A 80 20.91 6.99 29.94
N ASN A 81 20.44 6.11 29.07
CA ASN A 81 20.64 6.21 27.63
C ASN A 81 19.33 5.97 26.91
N SER A 82 19.14 6.63 25.77
CA SER A 82 17.90 6.57 25.01
C SER A 82 18.19 6.08 23.59
N HIS A 83 17.29 5.26 23.06
CA HIS A 83 17.31 4.77 21.68
C HIS A 83 15.92 4.97 21.07
N PHE A 84 15.88 5.47 19.83
CA PHE A 84 14.63 5.66 19.12
C PHE A 84 14.33 4.43 18.27
N LEU A 85 13.25 3.72 18.60
CA LEU A 85 12.82 2.54 17.87
C LEU A 85 11.84 2.96 16.77
N THR A 86 12.19 2.66 15.52
CA THR A 86 11.33 2.80 14.35
C THR A 86 10.96 1.43 13.82
N ALA A 87 9.68 1.21 13.52
CA ALA A 87 9.31 0.13 12.63
C ALA A 87 9.90 0.43 11.25
N ASP A 88 10.37 -0.59 10.55
CA ASP A 88 10.80 -0.47 9.15
C ASP A 88 9.57 -0.34 8.24
N VAL A 89 8.77 0.69 8.50
CA VAL A 89 7.53 1.01 7.81
C VAL A 89 7.85 1.37 6.36
N LEU A 90 8.99 1.99 6.11
CA LEU A 90 9.42 2.40 4.79
C LEU A 90 9.59 1.21 3.83
N LEU A 91 10.18 0.10 4.28
CA LEU A 91 10.32 -1.10 3.45
C LEU A 91 8.97 -1.73 3.12
N PHE A 92 8.05 -1.81 4.09
CA PHE A 92 6.69 -2.31 3.86
C PHE A 92 5.94 -1.44 2.85
N ILE A 93 6.03 -0.12 2.99
CA ILE A 93 5.43 0.85 2.07
C ILE A 93 5.99 0.69 0.65
N LEU A 94 7.32 0.61 0.51
CA LEU A 94 7.99 0.41 -0.78
C LEU A 94 7.52 -0.87 -1.47
N ILE A 95 7.37 -1.97 -0.72
CA ILE A 95 6.85 -3.24 -1.23
C ILE A 95 5.39 -3.09 -1.67
N CYS A 96 4.53 -2.49 -0.84
CA CYS A 96 3.12 -2.26 -1.19
C CYS A 96 2.97 -1.39 -2.45
N ALA A 97 3.72 -0.30 -2.56
CA ALA A 97 3.71 0.59 -3.72
C ALA A 97 4.19 -0.12 -5.00
N ALA A 98 5.23 -0.97 -4.89
CA ALA A 98 5.71 -1.78 -6.01
C ALA A 98 4.65 -2.79 -6.47
N LEU A 99 4.02 -3.51 -5.54
CA LEU A 99 2.94 -4.47 -5.85
C LEU A 99 1.76 -3.80 -6.54
N ILE A 100 1.31 -2.66 -6.01
CA ILE A 100 0.23 -1.86 -6.59
C ILE A 100 0.57 -1.40 -8.02
N SER A 101 1.81 -0.94 -8.24
CA SER A 101 2.29 -0.53 -9.56
C SER A 101 2.31 -1.68 -10.57
N ILE A 102 2.72 -2.88 -10.14
CA ILE A 102 2.69 -4.10 -10.97
C ILE A 102 1.26 -4.46 -11.34
N ILE A 103 0.33 -4.45 -10.38
CA ILE A 103 -1.09 -4.74 -10.62
C ILE A 103 -1.68 -3.74 -11.63
N ALA A 104 -1.38 -2.45 -11.48
CA ALA A 104 -1.81 -1.40 -12.41
C ALA A 104 -1.29 -1.63 -13.83
N LEU A 105 0.00 -1.97 -14.00
CA LEU A 105 0.59 -2.27 -15.29
C LEU A 105 -0.06 -3.48 -15.97
N VAL A 106 -0.21 -4.59 -15.22
CA VAL A 106 -0.83 -5.82 -15.73
C VAL A 106 -2.28 -5.57 -16.14
N SER A 107 -3.03 -4.82 -15.34
CA SER A 107 -4.40 -4.44 -15.66
C SER A 107 -4.47 -3.56 -16.91
N GLY A 108 -3.60 -2.55 -17.03
CA GLY A 108 -3.49 -1.71 -18.21
C GLY A 108 -3.19 -2.50 -19.49
N LEU A 109 -2.22 -3.41 -19.45
CA LEU A 109 -1.89 -4.31 -20.56
C LEU A 109 -3.08 -5.19 -20.96
N ALA A 110 -3.74 -5.83 -20.00
CA ALA A 110 -4.92 -6.66 -20.26
C ALA A 110 -6.04 -5.86 -20.95
N THR A 111 -6.26 -4.62 -20.51
CA THR A 111 -7.27 -3.76 -21.12
C THR A 111 -6.92 -3.32 -22.53
N PHE A 112 -5.65 -3.00 -22.81
CA PHE A 112 -5.20 -2.67 -24.16
C PHE A 112 -5.41 -3.85 -25.12
N ILE A 113 -5.00 -5.05 -24.70
CA ILE A 113 -5.17 -6.29 -25.48
C ILE A 113 -6.65 -6.55 -25.76
N ALA A 114 -7.51 -6.44 -24.74
CA ALA A 114 -8.93 -6.69 -24.90
C ALA A 114 -9.63 -5.63 -25.80
N ALA A 115 -9.19 -4.36 -25.76
CA ALA A 115 -9.68 -3.34 -26.68
C ALA A 115 -9.32 -3.65 -28.14
N VAL A 116 -8.09 -4.10 -28.41
CA VAL A 116 -7.66 -4.52 -29.75
C VAL A 116 -8.49 -5.71 -30.24
N ILE A 117 -8.71 -6.72 -29.38
CA ILE A 117 -9.55 -7.89 -29.71
C ILE A 117 -10.97 -7.47 -30.05
N ILE A 118 -11.55 -6.55 -29.28
CA ILE A 118 -12.88 -5.99 -29.57
C ILE A 118 -12.87 -5.31 -30.92
N ILE A 119 -11.94 -4.40 -31.20
CA ILE A 119 -11.86 -3.71 -32.50
C ILE A 119 -11.77 -4.70 -33.67
N ILE A 120 -10.92 -5.72 -33.57
CA ILE A 120 -10.78 -6.76 -34.61
C ILE A 120 -12.09 -7.54 -34.75
N THR A 121 -12.71 -7.93 -33.64
CA THR A 121 -13.98 -8.68 -33.64
C THR A 121 -15.11 -7.83 -34.20
N LEU A 122 -15.19 -6.54 -33.89
CA LEU A 122 -16.16 -5.60 -34.43
C LEU A 122 -15.99 -5.43 -35.95
N ASN A 123 -14.75 -5.42 -36.44
CA ASN A 123 -14.47 -5.35 -37.87
C ASN A 123 -14.82 -6.65 -38.64
N THR A 124 -14.74 -7.81 -37.95
CA THR A 124 -14.90 -9.13 -38.58
C THR A 124 -16.32 -9.69 -38.43
N SER A 125 -16.99 -9.41 -37.32
CA SER A 125 -18.30 -9.95 -36.93
C SER A 125 -19.36 -8.85 -37.01
N LYS A 126 -20.27 -8.95 -37.99
CA LYS A 126 -21.45 -8.07 -38.15
C LYS A 126 -22.62 -8.41 -37.21
N ASP A 127 -22.47 -9.36 -36.29
CA ASP A 127 -23.53 -9.78 -35.37
C ASP A 127 -23.62 -8.85 -34.14
N PRO A 128 -24.64 -7.98 -34.04
CA PRO A 128 -24.73 -6.93 -33.02
C PRO A 128 -24.98 -7.44 -31.60
N ASP A 129 -25.58 -8.63 -31.42
CA ASP A 129 -25.89 -9.15 -30.08
C ASP A 129 -24.63 -9.69 -29.41
N ARG A 130 -23.77 -10.36 -30.19
CA ARG A 130 -22.47 -10.84 -29.72
C ARG A 130 -21.49 -9.70 -29.42
N GLN A 131 -21.63 -8.55 -30.09
CA GLN A 131 -20.86 -7.33 -29.83
C GLN A 131 -21.25 -6.68 -28.48
N LYS A 132 -22.54 -6.69 -28.12
CA LYS A 132 -23.05 -6.20 -26.82
C LYS A 132 -22.46 -6.96 -25.65
N GLU A 133 -22.49 -8.29 -25.71
CA GLU A 133 -22.03 -9.15 -24.62
C GLU A 133 -20.53 -8.98 -24.36
N LEU A 134 -19.71 -8.99 -25.43
CA LEU A 134 -18.26 -8.83 -25.33
C LEU A 134 -17.85 -7.44 -24.80
N THR A 135 -18.54 -6.38 -25.24
CA THR A 135 -18.26 -5.01 -24.78
C THR A 135 -18.67 -4.81 -23.32
N THR A 136 -19.76 -5.44 -22.88
CA THR A 136 -20.21 -5.39 -21.47
C THR A 136 -19.21 -6.07 -20.54
N ILE A 137 -18.72 -7.26 -20.91
CA ILE A 137 -17.69 -7.97 -20.15
C ILE A 137 -16.42 -7.11 -20.01
N PHE A 138 -16.00 -6.46 -21.10
CA PHE A 138 -14.84 -5.56 -21.07
C PHE A 138 -15.04 -4.33 -20.16
N MET A 139 -16.23 -3.72 -20.19
CA MET A 139 -16.57 -2.59 -19.31
C MET A 139 -16.50 -2.97 -17.82
N VAL A 140 -16.87 -4.21 -17.46
CA VAL A 140 -16.74 -4.74 -16.09
C VAL A 140 -15.28 -4.90 -15.67
N PHE A 141 -14.42 -5.47 -16.52
CA PHE A 141 -12.98 -5.58 -16.24
C PHE A 141 -12.31 -4.21 -16.08
N GLN A 142 -12.69 -3.24 -16.91
CA GLN A 142 -12.23 -1.86 -16.80
C GLN A 142 -12.69 -1.18 -15.51
N LEU A 143 -13.92 -1.41 -15.06
CA LEU A 143 -14.42 -0.87 -13.78
C LEU A 143 -13.60 -1.38 -12.60
N VAL A 144 -13.25 -2.67 -12.57
CA VAL A 144 -12.40 -3.27 -11.52
C VAL A 144 -10.99 -2.67 -11.55
N SER A 145 -10.43 -2.43 -12.75
CA SER A 145 -9.14 -1.74 -12.94
C SER A 145 -9.15 -0.33 -12.32
N ILE A 146 -10.19 0.46 -12.61
CA ILE A 146 -10.34 1.83 -12.08
C ILE A 146 -10.50 1.82 -10.56
N ILE A 147 -11.32 0.92 -10.01
CA ILE A 147 -11.48 0.82 -8.55
C ILE A 147 -10.13 0.51 -7.88
N SER A 148 -9.36 -0.40 -8.47
CA SER A 148 -8.02 -0.77 -7.97
C SER A 148 -7.04 0.42 -8.02
N LEU A 149 -7.06 1.20 -9.11
CA LEU A 149 -6.25 2.42 -9.26
C LEU A 149 -6.68 3.55 -8.32
N LEU A 150 -7.98 3.67 -8.03
CA LEU A 150 -8.49 4.64 -7.06
C LEU A 150 -8.07 4.28 -5.64
N ILE A 151 -8.14 3.00 -5.26
CA ILE A 151 -7.65 2.53 -3.95
C ILE A 151 -6.15 2.80 -3.83
N ALA A 152 -5.36 2.51 -4.87
CA ALA A 152 -3.94 2.83 -4.93
C ALA A 152 -3.66 4.33 -4.73
N CYS A 153 -4.44 5.18 -5.41
CA CYS A 153 -4.33 6.64 -5.30
C CYS A 153 -4.71 7.13 -3.89
N LEU A 154 -5.79 6.61 -3.30
CA LEU A 154 -6.18 6.96 -1.94
C LEU A 154 -5.10 6.59 -0.93
N LEU A 155 -4.56 5.37 -1.02
CA LEU A 155 -3.44 4.93 -0.18
C LEU A 155 -2.23 5.85 -0.32
N SER A 156 -1.92 6.30 -1.55
CA SER A 156 -0.82 7.25 -1.80
C SER A 156 -1.04 8.66 -1.24
N VAL A 157 -2.29 9.06 -0.98
CA VAL A 157 -2.63 10.39 -0.43
C VAL A 157 -2.58 10.39 1.09
N PHE A 158 -2.90 9.26 1.73
CA PHE A 158 -2.80 9.11 3.18
C PHE A 158 -1.35 9.05 3.69
N GLU A 159 -0.40 8.71 2.80
CA GLU A 159 1.02 8.76 3.10
C GLU A 159 1.63 10.12 2.72
N SER A 160 1.97 10.90 3.74
CA SER A 160 2.63 12.21 3.59
C SER A 160 4.05 12.14 3.03
N ASP A 161 4.67 10.95 2.99
CA ASP A 161 6.05 10.73 2.54
C ASP A 161 6.16 10.11 1.14
N LEU A 162 5.04 9.80 0.47
CA LEU A 162 5.08 9.22 -0.88
C LEU A 162 5.32 10.31 -1.94
N SER A 163 6.19 10.01 -2.91
CA SER A 163 6.63 10.99 -3.92
C SER A 163 5.45 11.58 -4.71
N LEU A 164 5.54 12.88 -5.01
CA LEU A 164 4.60 13.59 -5.89
C LEU A 164 4.40 12.86 -7.23
N TRP A 165 5.43 12.16 -7.70
CA TRP A 165 5.42 11.35 -8.93
C TRP A 165 4.47 10.16 -8.84
N CYS A 166 4.38 9.46 -7.71
CA CYS A 166 3.43 8.35 -7.53
C CYS A 166 1.97 8.82 -7.61
N ARG A 167 1.68 9.99 -7.04
CA ARG A 167 0.34 10.59 -7.09
C ARG A 167 -0.01 11.03 -8.52
N ALA A 168 0.97 11.58 -9.24
CA ALA A 168 0.80 11.98 -10.63
C ALA A 168 0.60 10.78 -11.56
N THR A 169 1.36 9.70 -11.39
CA THR A 169 1.23 8.48 -12.22
C THR A 169 -0.08 7.74 -11.96
N ALA A 170 -0.51 7.61 -10.70
CA ALA A 170 -1.81 7.02 -10.37
C ALA A 170 -2.98 7.84 -10.94
N GLY A 171 -2.92 9.18 -10.80
CA GLY A 171 -3.92 10.09 -11.36
C GLY A 171 -3.99 10.02 -12.89
N PHE A 172 -2.84 9.99 -13.57
CA PHE A 172 -2.76 9.84 -15.02
C PHE A 172 -3.31 8.48 -15.50
N GLY A 173 -3.03 7.40 -14.75
CA GLY A 173 -3.61 6.08 -14.99
C GLY A 173 -5.13 6.09 -14.93
N CYS A 174 -5.71 6.66 -13.86
CA CYS A 174 -7.17 6.82 -13.74
C CYS A 174 -7.75 7.61 -14.91
N PHE A 175 -7.11 8.71 -15.32
CA PHE A 175 -7.56 9.54 -16.43
C PHE A 175 -7.56 8.77 -17.76
N LEU A 176 -6.48 8.03 -18.06
CA LEU A 176 -6.40 7.21 -19.27
C LEU A 176 -7.46 6.11 -19.29
N SER A 177 -7.68 5.41 -18.17
CA SER A 177 -8.71 4.36 -18.09
C SER A 177 -10.12 4.93 -18.29
N LEU A 178 -10.42 6.09 -17.69
CA LEU A 178 -11.70 6.79 -17.91
C LEU A 178 -11.87 7.24 -19.36
N ALA A 179 -10.80 7.76 -19.99
CA ALA A 179 -10.83 8.17 -21.39
C ALA A 179 -11.11 6.99 -22.33
N VAL A 180 -10.53 5.82 -22.06
CA VAL A 180 -10.79 4.58 -22.81
C VAL A 180 -12.24 4.12 -22.65
N ILE A 181 -12.81 4.18 -21.43
CA ILE A 181 -14.23 3.86 -21.20
C ILE A 181 -15.13 4.81 -22.00
N ILE A 182 -14.87 6.11 -21.93
CA ILE A 182 -15.66 7.12 -22.66
C ILE A 182 -15.56 6.88 -24.16
N TYR A 183 -14.37 6.65 -24.70
CA TYR A 183 -14.16 6.37 -26.12
C TYR A 183 -14.94 5.14 -26.60
N ILE A 184 -14.84 4.03 -25.87
CA ILE A 184 -15.54 2.78 -26.21
C ILE A 184 -17.06 2.95 -26.06
N SER A 185 -17.52 3.68 -25.04
CA SER A 185 -18.95 3.98 -24.86
C SER A 185 -19.50 4.84 -25.98
N ILE A 186 -18.76 5.88 -26.42
CA ILE A 186 -19.15 6.74 -27.55
C ILE A 186 -19.15 5.95 -28.85
N PHE A 187 -18.11 5.16 -29.10
CA PHE A 187 -18.04 4.30 -30.29
C PHE A 187 -19.22 3.32 -30.35
N TYR A 188 -19.59 2.74 -29.20
CA TYR A 188 -20.71 1.83 -29.06
C TYR A 188 -22.07 2.54 -29.25
N LEU A 189 -22.29 3.70 -28.62
CA LEU A 189 -23.49 4.51 -28.86
C LEU A 189 -23.59 4.97 -30.32
N GLY A 190 -22.47 5.33 -30.94
CA GLY A 190 -22.38 5.70 -32.36
C GLY A 190 -22.78 4.56 -33.27
N LEU A 191 -22.24 3.35 -33.04
CA LEU A 191 -22.64 2.13 -33.73
C LEU A 191 -24.14 1.84 -33.60
N ASN A 192 -24.70 1.97 -32.39
CA ASN A 192 -26.11 1.72 -32.16
C ASN A 192 -27.02 2.76 -32.85
N THR A 193 -26.56 4.01 -32.95
CA THR A 193 -27.28 5.10 -33.63
C THR A 193 -27.31 4.90 -35.15
N GLU A 194 -26.18 4.51 -35.74
CA GLU A 194 -26.06 4.13 -37.16
C GLU A 194 -26.92 2.89 -37.50
N GLN A 195 -26.89 1.87 -36.64
CA GLN A 195 -27.72 0.67 -36.82
C GLN A 195 -29.21 0.98 -36.74
N PHE A 196 -29.62 1.82 -35.78
CA PHE A 196 -31.01 2.28 -35.62
C PHE A 196 -31.49 3.12 -36.82
N GLN A 197 -30.66 4.04 -37.33
CA GLN A 197 -30.98 4.77 -38.56
C GLN A 197 -31.08 3.86 -39.78
N SER A 198 -30.21 2.86 -39.89
CA SER A 198 -30.28 1.86 -40.98
C SER A 198 -31.58 1.06 -40.93
N PHE A 199 -32.09 0.73 -39.74
CA PHE A 199 -33.35 0.02 -39.55
C PHE A 199 -34.56 0.91 -39.85
N LEU A 200 -34.52 2.19 -39.44
CA LEU A 200 -35.55 3.17 -39.76
C LEU A 200 -35.64 3.45 -41.26
N SER A 201 -34.51 3.56 -41.97
CA SER A 201 -34.53 3.74 -43.43
C SER A 201 -35.11 2.51 -44.15
N ARG A 202 -34.80 1.30 -43.68
CA ARG A 202 -35.32 0.04 -44.24
C ARG A 202 -36.83 -0.14 -44.01
N THR A 203 -37.31 0.26 -42.83
CA THR A 203 -38.75 0.21 -42.49
C THR A 203 -39.54 1.32 -43.19
N SER A 204 -38.93 2.48 -43.46
CA SER A 204 -39.56 3.53 -44.29
C SER A 204 -39.75 3.11 -45.75
N LYS A 205 -38.77 2.38 -46.34
CA LYS A 205 -38.85 1.83 -47.71
C LYS A 205 -39.88 0.71 -47.91
N PHE A 206 -40.34 0.10 -46.82
CA PHE A 206 -41.37 -0.96 -46.87
C PHE A 206 -42.79 -0.39 -46.77
N LYS A 207 -42.93 0.93 -46.59
CA LYS A 207 -44.21 1.61 -46.35
C LYS A 207 -44.67 2.48 -47.52
N GLU A 208 -43.89 2.55 -48.59
CA GLU A 208 -44.26 3.02 -49.94
C GLU A 208 -44.52 1.81 -50.85
#